data_AF-A0A7S1BCS2-F1
#
_entry.id   AF-A0A7S1BCS2-F1
#
_cell.length_a   1.000
_cell.length_b   1.000
_cell.length_c   1.000
_cell.angle_alpha   90.00
_cell.angle_beta   90.00
_cell.angle_gamma   90.00
#
_symmetry.space_group_name_H-M   'P 1'
#
loop_
_entity.id
_entity.type
_entity.pdbx_description
1 polymer ?
#
loop_
_entity_poly.entity_id
_entity_poly.type
_entity_poly.pdbx_seq_one_letter_code
_entity_poly.pdbx_strand_id
1 'polypeptide(L)'
;MLLLPIRCCPFSFDSSSVIGDTSVETDNLDNIPDETRNVVETEIVDNIPDEMRNVEVDMNDPNMDPLEWTVRKTVPIPKAYYWDTGNENIPKSTKAWHHTVNVLSKVLKVAERAGELVADISGLNSTQYDYVTANMTEEEWKEAKKTMEIRNIQRRKSMEERRNSVDQAKVLEDAGLARAGELVADISGLNSTQYDYVTVSSKIILLFILQVRMISFFSLMHFSCSGKYD
;
A
#
# COMPACT_ATOMS: atom_id res chain seq x y z
N MET A 1 43.69 3.24 0.37
CA MET A 1 42.32 3.59 -0.08
C MET A 1 42.44 4.05 -1.53
N LEU A 2 42.17 3.17 -2.49
CA LEU A 2 42.31 3.45 -3.92
C LEU A 2 40.95 3.90 -4.45
N LEU A 3 40.80 5.21 -4.65
CA LEU A 3 39.63 5.80 -5.31
C LEU A 3 39.70 5.43 -6.80
N LEU A 4 38.87 4.48 -7.21
CA LEU A 4 38.68 4.21 -8.63
C LEU A 4 37.85 5.33 -9.26
N PRO A 5 38.24 5.82 -10.46
CA PRO A 5 37.50 6.87 -11.14
C PRO A 5 36.14 6.34 -11.60
N ILE A 6 35.08 6.93 -11.07
CA ILE A 6 33.70 6.72 -11.54
C ILE A 6 33.64 7.28 -12.97
N ARG A 7 33.68 6.40 -13.98
CA ARG A 7 33.40 6.77 -15.36
C ARG A 7 31.90 7.05 -15.47
N CYS A 8 31.53 8.32 -15.39
CA CYS A 8 30.21 8.78 -15.80
C CYS A 8 30.09 8.57 -17.32
N CYS A 9 29.39 7.53 -17.75
CA CYS A 9 28.95 7.44 -19.14
C CYS A 9 27.91 8.54 -19.38
N PRO A 10 28.10 9.44 -20.36
CA PRO A 10 27.09 10.42 -20.71
C PRO A 10 25.87 9.69 -21.29
N PHE A 11 24.83 9.56 -20.48
CA PHE A 11 23.53 9.09 -20.92
C PHE A 11 22.91 10.23 -21.76
N SER A 12 23.14 10.20 -23.07
CA SER A 12 22.49 11.13 -23.99
C SER A 12 21.04 10.68 -24.15
N PHE A 13 20.15 11.37 -23.44
CA PHE A 13 18.71 11.22 -23.64
C PHE A 13 18.36 11.98 -24.90
N ASP A 14 18.17 11.26 -26.01
CA ASP A 14 17.68 11.84 -27.25
C ASP A 14 16.19 12.12 -27.08
N SER A 15 15.86 13.31 -26.58
CA SER A 15 14.49 13.79 -26.36
C SER A 15 13.83 14.21 -27.68
N SER A 16 13.86 13.35 -28.70
CA SER A 16 13.03 13.55 -29.89
C SER A 16 11.60 13.15 -29.53
N SER A 17 10.78 14.16 -29.30
CA SER A 17 9.34 14.13 -29.10
C SER A 17 8.63 13.18 -30.07
N VAL A 18 8.10 12.07 -29.55
CA VAL A 18 7.05 11.29 -30.21
C VAL A 18 5.72 11.69 -29.56
N ILE A 19 5.22 12.86 -29.95
CA ILE A 19 3.80 13.18 -29.82
C ILE A 19 3.16 12.53 -31.05
N GLY A 20 2.82 11.25 -30.90
CA GLY A 20 1.99 10.53 -31.87
C GLY A 20 0.54 10.82 -31.55
N ASP A 21 -0.06 11.77 -32.26
CA ASP A 21 -1.50 12.02 -32.24
C ASP A 21 -2.21 10.76 -32.73
N THR A 22 -2.59 9.90 -31.78
CA THR A 22 -3.39 8.71 -32.06
C THR A 22 -4.84 9.12 -31.85
N SER A 23 -5.44 9.71 -32.89
CA SER A 23 -6.88 9.95 -32.94
C SER A 23 -7.59 8.61 -33.05
N VAL A 24 -7.92 8.01 -31.91
CA VAL A 24 -8.81 6.85 -31.84
C VAL A 24 -10.22 7.35 -32.11
N GLU A 25 -10.77 7.00 -33.28
CA GLU A 25 -12.18 7.19 -33.60
C GLU A 25 -13.03 6.37 -32.62
N THR A 26 -13.64 7.04 -31.65
CA THR A 26 -14.62 6.45 -30.71
C THR A 26 -16.03 6.69 -31.23
N ASP A 27 -16.33 6.21 -32.43
CA ASP A 27 -17.69 6.27 -32.96
C ASP A 27 -18.37 4.92 -32.70
N ASN A 28 -19.35 4.93 -31.80
CA ASN A 28 -20.35 3.87 -31.49
C ASN A 28 -20.04 2.90 -30.33
N LEU A 29 -20.11 3.37 -29.08
CA LEU A 29 -20.16 2.50 -27.88
C LEU A 29 -21.44 2.65 -27.02
N ASP A 30 -22.41 3.46 -27.44
CA ASP A 30 -23.56 3.82 -26.59
C ASP A 30 -24.70 2.77 -26.53
N ASN A 31 -24.53 1.57 -27.11
CA ASN A 31 -25.61 0.58 -27.21
C ASN A 31 -25.23 -0.85 -26.78
N ILE A 32 -24.25 -1.00 -25.88
CA ILE A 32 -23.96 -2.32 -25.27
C ILE A 32 -24.76 -2.45 -23.96
N PRO A 33 -25.66 -3.44 -23.83
CA PRO A 33 -26.39 -3.69 -22.59
C PRO A 33 -25.43 -4.01 -21.44
N ASP A 34 -25.66 -3.33 -20.31
CA ASP A 34 -24.82 -3.23 -19.10
C ASP A 34 -24.46 -4.59 -18.46
N GLU A 35 -25.26 -5.62 -18.74
CA GLU A 35 -25.11 -6.95 -18.14
C GLU A 35 -24.01 -7.81 -18.80
N THR A 36 -23.60 -7.48 -20.04
CA THR A 36 -22.53 -8.19 -20.76
C THR A 36 -21.13 -7.62 -20.53
N ARG A 37 -21.00 -6.44 -19.91
CA ARG A 37 -19.72 -5.75 -19.74
C ARG A 37 -18.80 -6.40 -18.69
N ASN A 38 -19.37 -7.00 -17.66
CA ASN A 38 -18.61 -7.60 -16.55
C ASN A 38 -18.06 -9.00 -16.84
N VAL A 39 -18.53 -9.70 -17.88
CA VAL A 39 -18.10 -11.09 -18.18
C VAL A 39 -16.95 -11.11 -19.20
N VAL A 40 -16.91 -10.15 -20.12
CA VAL A 40 -15.87 -10.08 -21.17
C VAL A 40 -14.54 -9.55 -20.65
N GLU A 41 -14.54 -8.77 -19.57
CA GLU A 41 -13.33 -8.18 -19.01
C GLU A 41 -12.41 -9.21 -18.31
N THR A 42 -12.96 -10.35 -17.88
CA THR A 42 -12.21 -11.36 -17.12
C THR A 42 -11.43 -12.34 -18.01
N GLU A 43 -11.89 -12.62 -19.24
CA GLU A 43 -11.24 -13.62 -20.12
C GLU A 43 -10.12 -13.04 -21.01
N ILE A 44 -10.05 -11.72 -21.20
CA ILE A 44 -8.99 -11.09 -22.02
C ILE A 44 -7.67 -10.94 -21.23
N VAL A 45 -7.73 -10.95 -19.89
CA VAL A 45 -6.57 -10.69 -19.01
C VAL A 45 -5.54 -11.82 -19.04
N ASP A 46 -5.94 -13.05 -19.36
CA ASP A 46 -5.06 -14.21 -19.28
C ASP A 46 -4.02 -14.33 -20.40
N ASN A 47 -4.20 -13.61 -21.51
CA ASN A 47 -3.27 -13.67 -22.66
C ASN A 47 -2.27 -12.49 -22.75
N ILE A 48 -2.27 -11.58 -21.77
CA ILE A 48 -1.29 -10.48 -21.75
C ILE A 48 0.05 -11.04 -21.23
N PRO A 49 1.18 -10.81 -21.95
CA PRO A 49 2.51 -11.22 -21.48
C PRO A 49 2.82 -10.65 -20.08
N ASP A 50 3.50 -11.43 -19.24
CA ASP A 50 3.79 -11.07 -17.83
C ASP A 50 4.54 -9.73 -17.69
N GLU A 51 5.30 -9.33 -18.69
CA GLU A 51 6.08 -8.08 -18.71
C GLU A 51 5.20 -6.84 -18.89
N MET A 52 4.00 -7.01 -19.44
CA MET A 52 3.00 -5.95 -19.58
C MET A 52 2.02 -5.93 -18.41
N ARG A 53 2.07 -6.94 -17.52
CA ARG A 53 1.27 -6.96 -16.29
C ARG A 53 1.95 -6.16 -15.19
N ASN A 54 1.16 -5.41 -14.44
CA ASN A 54 1.63 -4.69 -13.27
C ASN A 54 1.50 -5.55 -12.02
N VAL A 55 2.34 -5.30 -11.01
CA VAL A 55 2.15 -5.90 -9.69
C VAL A 55 0.90 -5.31 -9.06
N GLU A 56 -0.08 -6.15 -8.79
CA GLU A 56 -1.26 -5.76 -8.02
C GLU A 56 -0.87 -5.55 -6.56
N VAL A 57 -1.19 -4.37 -6.06
CA VAL A 57 -0.92 -3.96 -4.69
C VAL A 57 -2.25 -3.58 -4.04
N ASP A 58 -2.51 -4.11 -2.85
CA ASP A 58 -3.73 -3.76 -2.11
C ASP A 58 -3.64 -2.32 -1.61
N MET A 59 -4.38 -1.42 -2.28
CA MET A 59 -4.40 0.00 -1.94
C MET A 59 -5.10 0.31 -0.61
N ASN A 60 -5.76 -0.69 0.01
CA ASN A 60 -6.46 -0.56 1.28
C ASN A 60 -5.67 -1.18 2.46
N ASP A 61 -4.43 -1.62 2.26
CA ASP A 61 -3.61 -2.13 3.36
C ASP A 61 -3.36 -1.01 4.39
N PRO A 62 -3.85 -1.16 5.64
CA PRO A 62 -3.69 -0.15 6.68
C PRO A 62 -2.23 0.06 7.11
N ASN A 63 -1.33 -0.85 6.77
CA ASN A 63 0.10 -0.77 7.12
C ASN A 63 0.97 -0.22 5.97
N MET A 64 0.37 0.19 4.84
CA MET A 64 1.14 0.75 3.73
C MET A 64 1.70 2.13 4.09
N ASP A 65 2.99 2.34 3.83
CA ASP A 65 3.61 3.66 3.99
C ASP A 65 2.90 4.66 3.05
N PRO A 66 2.44 5.83 3.54
CA PRO A 66 1.84 6.87 2.69
C PRO A 66 2.69 7.26 1.47
N LEU A 67 4.03 7.20 1.59
CA LEU A 67 4.92 7.46 0.46
C LEU A 67 4.88 6.31 -0.55
N GLU A 68 4.92 5.06 -0.09
CA GLU A 68 4.76 3.90 -0.96
C GLU A 68 3.40 3.94 -1.66
N TRP A 69 2.32 4.23 -0.93
CA TRP A 69 0.97 4.36 -1.49
C TRP A 69 0.92 5.38 -2.63
N THR A 70 1.54 6.55 -2.43
CA THR A 70 1.57 7.63 -3.43
C THR A 70 2.36 7.21 -4.67
N VAL A 71 3.50 6.54 -4.47
CA VAL A 71 4.32 6.03 -5.57
C VAL A 71 3.56 4.96 -6.35
N ARG A 72 2.91 4.00 -5.67
CA ARG A 72 2.15 2.92 -6.32
C ARG A 72 0.94 3.43 -7.12
N LYS A 73 0.28 4.48 -6.65
CA LYS A 73 -0.80 5.17 -7.38
C LYS A 73 -0.32 5.84 -8.67
N THR A 74 0.92 6.32 -8.68
CA THR A 74 1.43 7.17 -9.76
C THR A 74 2.29 6.41 -10.76
N VAL A 75 3.05 5.42 -10.29
CA VAL A 75 4.08 4.71 -11.05
C VAL A 75 3.67 3.24 -11.18
N PRO A 76 3.24 2.78 -12.36
CA PRO A 76 2.95 1.36 -12.58
C PRO A 76 4.26 0.57 -12.57
N ILE A 77 4.36 -0.37 -11.62
CA ILE A 77 5.54 -1.23 -11.48
C ILE A 77 5.28 -2.55 -12.20
N PRO A 78 6.09 -2.90 -13.21
CA PRO A 78 5.93 -4.15 -13.95
C PRO A 78 6.19 -5.35 -13.04
N LYS A 79 5.48 -6.46 -13.29
CA LYS A 79 5.65 -7.72 -12.56
C LYS A 79 6.98 -8.41 -12.88
N ALA A 80 7.39 -8.36 -14.14
CA ALA A 80 8.67 -8.88 -14.61
C ALA A 80 9.30 -7.91 -15.62
N TYR A 81 10.62 -7.78 -15.60
CA TYR A 81 11.30 -6.99 -16.64
C TYR A 81 11.53 -7.82 -17.90
N TYR A 82 11.45 -7.20 -19.08
CA TYR A 82 11.66 -7.88 -20.37
C TYR A 82 13.01 -8.60 -20.49
N TRP A 83 14.06 -8.10 -19.82
CA TRP A 83 15.37 -8.75 -19.83
C TRP A 83 15.44 -9.95 -18.90
N ASP A 84 14.52 -10.08 -17.93
CA ASP A 84 14.45 -11.24 -17.02
C ASP A 84 13.71 -12.40 -17.69
N THR A 85 12.71 -12.10 -18.53
CA THR A 85 11.94 -13.12 -19.27
C THR A 85 12.56 -13.49 -20.61
N GLY A 86 13.45 -12.65 -21.16
CA GLY A 86 14.06 -12.85 -22.47
C GLY A 86 13.12 -12.55 -23.65
N ASN A 87 11.97 -11.94 -23.41
CA ASN A 87 11.01 -11.62 -24.46
C ASN A 87 11.39 -10.31 -25.18
N GLU A 88 11.88 -10.43 -26.42
CA GLU A 88 12.24 -9.27 -27.23
C GLU A 88 11.07 -8.67 -28.02
N ASN A 89 9.94 -9.37 -28.10
CA ASN A 89 8.76 -8.98 -28.91
C ASN A 89 7.84 -7.99 -28.17
N ILE A 90 8.41 -7.08 -27.41
CA ILE A 90 7.69 -6.08 -26.60
C ILE A 90 7.88 -4.69 -27.22
N PRO A 91 6.85 -3.82 -27.19
CA PRO A 91 6.98 -2.43 -27.64
C PRO A 91 8.18 -1.70 -27.04
N LYS A 92 8.84 -0.86 -27.86
CA LYS A 92 10.03 -0.10 -27.44
C LYS A 92 9.74 0.85 -26.27
N SER A 93 8.51 1.37 -26.18
CA SER A 93 8.04 2.22 -25.08
C SER A 93 8.11 1.48 -23.73
N THR A 94 7.60 0.25 -23.66
CA THR A 94 7.68 -0.59 -22.46
C THR A 94 9.12 -0.91 -22.09
N LYS A 95 9.99 -1.19 -23.07
CA LYS A 95 11.42 -1.40 -22.81
C LYS A 95 12.08 -0.15 -22.20
N ALA A 96 11.77 1.04 -22.73
CA ALA A 96 12.26 2.31 -22.19
C ALA A 96 11.75 2.57 -20.77
N TRP A 97 10.47 2.27 -20.51
CA TRP A 97 9.89 2.34 -19.17
C TRP A 97 10.64 1.45 -18.17
N HIS A 98 10.86 0.18 -18.55
CA HIS A 98 11.60 -0.78 -17.72
C HIS A 98 12.99 -0.28 -17.34
N HIS A 99 13.74 0.25 -18.32
CA HIS A 99 15.05 0.87 -18.04
C HIS A 99 14.95 2.05 -17.09
N THR A 100 13.95 2.91 -17.27
CA THR A 100 13.73 4.09 -16.43
C THR A 100 13.48 3.69 -14.96
N VAL A 101 12.56 2.74 -14.73
CA VAL A 101 12.25 2.24 -13.37
C VAL A 101 13.47 1.56 -12.74
N ASN A 102 14.24 0.79 -13.51
CA ASN A 102 15.47 0.13 -13.03
C ASN A 102 16.55 1.15 -12.64
N VAL A 103 16.76 2.18 -13.47
CA VAL A 103 17.72 3.26 -13.17
C VAL A 103 17.28 4.03 -11.92
N LEU A 104 16.00 4.39 -11.82
CA LEU A 104 15.46 5.08 -10.65
C LEU A 104 15.68 4.27 -9.37
N SER A 105 15.41 2.96 -9.42
CA SER A 105 15.63 2.04 -8.30
C SER A 105 17.10 1.97 -7.86
N LYS A 106 18.03 2.03 -8.81
CA LYS A 106 19.47 2.08 -8.52
C LYS A 106 19.89 3.42 -7.92
N VAL A 107 19.37 4.53 -8.46
CA VAL A 107 19.63 5.89 -7.94
C VAL A 107 19.12 6.01 -6.51
N LEU A 108 17.94 5.48 -6.20
CA LEU A 108 17.39 5.49 -4.85
C LEU A 108 18.32 4.78 -3.85
N LYS A 109 18.81 3.58 -4.19
CA LYS A 109 19.78 2.85 -3.35
C LYS A 109 21.10 3.60 -3.14
N VAL A 110 21.53 4.36 -4.13
CA VAL A 110 22.72 5.22 -4.00
C VAL A 110 22.41 6.42 -3.12
N ALA A 111 21.23 7.03 -3.28
CA ALA A 111 20.77 8.15 -2.46
C ALA A 111 20.61 7.74 -0.98
N GLU A 112 20.13 6.54 -0.69
CA GLU A 112 20.06 5.98 0.68
C GLU A 112 21.45 5.92 1.32
N ARG A 113 22.44 5.36 0.61
CA ARG A 113 23.83 5.29 1.09
C ARG A 113 24.48 6.66 1.22
N ALA A 114 24.20 7.56 0.29
CA ALA A 114 24.68 8.93 0.38
C ALA A 114 24.05 9.67 1.57
N GLY A 115 22.76 9.42 1.84
CA GLY A 115 22.04 9.95 2.99
C GLY A 115 22.64 9.48 4.31
N GLU A 116 22.99 8.20 4.42
CA GLU A 116 23.70 7.65 5.58
C GLU A 116 25.03 8.37 5.82
N LEU A 117 25.84 8.52 4.76
CA LEU A 117 27.14 9.19 4.85
C LEU A 117 27.00 10.68 5.20
N VAL A 118 26.01 11.37 4.63
CA VAL A 118 25.74 12.78 4.96
C VAL A 118 25.25 12.90 6.40
N ALA A 119 24.39 11.99 6.88
CA ALA A 119 23.89 11.99 8.24
C ALA A 119 24.98 11.72 9.27
N ASP A 120 25.94 10.85 8.95
CA ASP A 120 27.12 10.58 9.77
C ASP A 120 28.04 11.80 9.84
N ILE A 121 28.34 12.43 8.70
CA ILE A 121 29.21 13.62 8.66
C ILE A 121 28.56 14.82 9.35
N SER A 122 27.25 15.01 9.15
CA SER A 122 26.53 16.13 9.78
C SER A 122 26.29 15.92 11.27
N GLY A 123 26.66 14.76 11.82
CA GLY A 123 26.37 14.40 13.21
C GLY A 123 24.88 14.23 13.51
N LEU A 124 24.03 14.15 12.47
CA LEU A 124 22.60 13.84 12.66
C LEU A 124 22.42 12.42 13.21
N ASN A 125 23.36 11.53 12.88
CA ASN A 125 23.40 10.17 13.41
C ASN A 125 24.15 10.07 14.75
N SER A 126 24.89 11.11 15.15
CA SER A 126 25.46 11.17 16.50
C SER A 126 24.32 11.35 17.49
N THR A 127 24.11 10.36 18.36
CA THR A 127 23.05 10.50 19.35
C THR A 127 23.44 11.61 20.30
N GLN A 128 22.48 12.35 20.84
CA GLN A 128 22.71 13.34 21.91
C GLN A 128 23.44 12.75 23.15
N TYR A 129 23.62 11.43 23.20
CA TYR A 129 24.29 10.68 24.25
C TYR A 129 25.72 10.24 23.88
N ASP A 130 26.26 10.63 22.73
CA ASP A 130 27.63 10.26 22.33
C ASP A 130 28.68 10.79 23.32
N TYR A 131 28.42 11.92 23.96
CA TYR A 131 29.28 12.43 25.04
C TYR A 131 29.26 11.55 26.30
N VAL A 132 28.13 10.87 26.57
CA VAL A 132 27.97 9.97 27.71
C VAL A 132 28.71 8.67 27.45
N THR A 133 28.54 8.11 26.25
CA THR A 133 29.18 6.85 25.85
C THR A 133 30.69 6.99 25.74
N ALA A 134 31.21 8.15 25.35
CA ALA A 134 32.66 8.44 25.30
C ALA A 134 33.33 8.49 26.68
N ASN A 135 32.60 8.81 27.75
CA ASN A 135 33.14 8.92 29.11
C ASN A 135 32.80 7.73 30.02
N MET A 136 32.00 6.77 29.54
CA MET A 136 31.66 5.57 30.32
C MET A 136 32.84 4.64 30.45
N THR A 137 33.08 4.16 31.67
CA THR A 137 34.07 3.11 31.93
C THR A 137 33.59 1.76 31.36
N GLU A 138 34.51 0.82 31.16
CA GLU A 138 34.18 -0.47 30.54
C GLU A 138 33.23 -1.32 31.40
N GLU A 139 33.28 -1.16 32.72
CA GLU A 139 32.35 -1.81 33.66
C GLU A 139 30.92 -1.26 33.50
N GLU A 140 30.77 0.07 33.44
CA GLU A 140 29.48 0.74 33.22
C GLU A 140 28.89 0.38 31.85
N TRP A 141 29.75 0.26 30.82
CA TRP A 141 29.33 -0.20 29.49
C TRP A 141 28.75 -1.61 29.51
N LYS A 142 29.36 -2.51 30.29
CA LYS A 142 28.89 -3.90 30.42
C LYS A 142 27.57 -3.96 31.15
N GLU A 143 27.39 -3.15 32.19
CA GLU A 143 26.11 -3.04 32.92
C GLU A 143 25.01 -2.40 32.07
N ALA A 144 25.34 -1.35 31.30
CA ALA A 144 24.43 -0.71 30.36
C ALA A 144 23.96 -1.68 29.27
N LYS A 145 24.89 -2.47 28.67
CA LYS A 145 24.55 -3.52 27.70
C LYS A 145 23.61 -4.56 28.30
N LYS A 146 23.90 -5.04 29.52
CA LYS A 146 23.05 -6.00 30.24
C LYS A 146 21.65 -5.43 30.50
N THR A 147 21.57 -4.18 30.92
CA THR A 147 20.29 -3.50 31.16
C THR A 147 19.49 -3.30 29.87
N MET A 148 20.15 -2.92 28.78
CA MET A 148 19.54 -2.79 27.46
C MET A 148 18.99 -4.13 26.97
N GLU A 149 19.76 -5.21 27.12
CA GLU A 149 19.33 -6.56 26.76
C GLU A 149 18.10 -7.01 27.55
N ILE A 150 18.10 -6.79 28.87
CA ILE A 150 16.94 -7.08 29.73
C ILE A 150 15.70 -6.30 29.26
N ARG A 151 15.84 -5.00 28.97
CA ARG A 151 14.72 -4.17 28.46
C ARG A 151 14.22 -4.66 27.09
N ASN A 152 15.13 -5.07 26.20
CA ASN A 152 14.75 -5.62 24.90
C ASN A 152 14.00 -6.93 25.03
N ILE A 153 14.43 -7.83 25.93
CA ILE A 153 13.72 -9.07 26.24
C ILE A 153 12.35 -8.77 26.83
N GLN A 154 12.25 -7.84 27.78
CA GLN A 154 10.97 -7.41 28.38
C GLN A 154 10.02 -6.82 27.32
N ARG A 155 10.51 -5.95 26.42
CA ARG A 155 9.71 -5.40 25.32
C ARG A 155 9.21 -6.50 24.39
N ARG A 156 10.09 -7.44 24.00
CA ARG A 156 9.70 -8.58 23.16
C ARG A 156 8.62 -9.43 23.83
N LYS A 157 8.80 -9.76 25.11
CA LYS A 157 7.83 -10.54 25.88
C LYS A 157 6.48 -9.84 25.99
N SER A 158 6.49 -8.54 26.31
CA SER A 158 5.26 -7.73 26.37
C SER A 158 4.54 -7.66 25.01
N MET A 159 5.28 -7.53 23.92
CA MET A 159 4.70 -7.54 22.57
C MET A 159 4.10 -8.91 22.21
N GLU A 160 4.74 -10.00 22.62
CA GLU A 160 4.24 -11.37 22.44
C GLU A 160 2.99 -11.63 23.28
N GLU A 161 2.98 -11.22 24.55
CA GLU A 161 1.78 -11.27 25.41
C GLU A 161 0.61 -10.49 24.79
N ARG A 162 0.87 -9.30 24.23
CA ARG A 162 -0.14 -8.53 23.50
C ARG A 162 -0.65 -9.26 22.26
N ARG A 163 0.23 -9.86 21.45
CA ARG A 163 -0.17 -10.67 20.28
C ARG A 163 -1.03 -11.84 20.70
N ASN A 164 -0.60 -12.62 21.70
CA ASN A 164 -1.35 -13.76 22.22
C ASN A 164 -2.73 -13.34 22.76
N SER A 165 -2.82 -12.18 23.42
CA SER A 165 -4.11 -11.66 23.91
C SER A 165 -5.06 -11.26 22.77
N VAL A 166 -4.52 -10.70 21.68
CA VAL A 166 -5.31 -10.33 20.49
C VAL A 166 -5.78 -11.60 19.77
N ASP A 167 -4.91 -12.61 19.65
CA ASP A 167 -5.26 -13.89 19.02
C ASP A 167 -6.32 -14.64 19.85
N GLN A 168 -6.21 -14.65 21.18
CA GLN A 168 -7.24 -15.21 22.07
C GLN A 168 -8.58 -14.45 21.96
N ALA A 169 -8.55 -13.12 21.86
CA ALA A 169 -9.77 -12.33 21.69
C ALA A 169 -10.48 -12.64 20.36
N LYS A 170 -9.72 -12.76 19.26
CA LYS A 170 -10.26 -13.16 17.95
C LYS A 170 -10.91 -14.55 17.99
N VAL A 171 -10.26 -15.53 18.63
CA VAL A 171 -10.82 -16.89 18.77
C VAL A 171 -12.14 -16.88 19.57
N LEU A 172 -12.23 -16.06 20.62
CA LEU A 172 -13.47 -15.91 21.41
C LEU A 172 -14.58 -15.20 20.62
N GLU A 173 -14.23 -14.21 19.82
CA GLU A 173 -15.16 -13.50 18.93
C GLU A 173 -15.75 -14.48 17.90
N ASP A 174 -14.90 -15.25 17.20
CA ASP A 174 -15.32 -16.26 16.21
C ASP A 174 -16.21 -17.34 16.84
N ALA A 175 -15.86 -17.81 18.04
CA ALA A 175 -16.68 -18.78 18.78
C ALA A 175 -18.03 -18.20 19.23
N GLY A 176 -18.06 -16.92 19.61
CA GLY A 176 -19.29 -16.19 19.95
C GLY A 176 -20.23 -16.05 18.76
N LEU A 177 -19.69 -15.71 17.58
CA LEU A 177 -20.44 -15.66 16.32
C LEU A 177 -21.03 -17.01 15.94
N ALA A 178 -20.27 -18.11 16.10
CA ALA A 178 -20.77 -19.46 15.83
C ALA A 178 -21.96 -19.83 16.74
N ARG A 179 -21.89 -19.52 18.04
CA ARG A 179 -23.00 -19.76 18.98
C ARG A 179 -24.22 -18.88 18.72
N ALA A 180 -24.01 -17.63 18.32
CA ALA A 180 -25.11 -16.75 17.95
C ALA A 180 -25.83 -17.26 16.68
N GLY A 181 -25.09 -17.82 15.72
CA GLY A 181 -25.67 -18.48 14.55
C GLY A 181 -26.58 -19.67 14.88
N GLU A 182 -26.19 -20.50 15.86
CA GLU A 182 -26.98 -21.67 16.29
C GLU A 182 -28.30 -21.27 16.97
N LEU A 183 -28.28 -20.23 17.82
CA LEU A 183 -29.50 -19.69 18.44
C LEU A 183 -30.47 -19.06 17.42
N VAL A 184 -29.95 -18.45 16.35
CA VAL A 184 -30.79 -17.90 15.27
C VAL A 184 -31.42 -19.01 14.43
N ALA A 185 -30.71 -20.13 14.22
CA ALA A 185 -31.25 -21.29 13.50
C ALA A 185 -32.44 -21.91 14.25
N ASP A 186 -32.37 -22.05 15.58
CA ASP A 186 -33.47 -22.60 16.39
C ASP A 186 -34.70 -21.67 16.44
N ILE A 187 -34.52 -20.35 16.39
CA ILE A 187 -35.64 -19.39 16.36
C ILE A 187 -36.31 -19.36 14.98
N SER A 188 -35.57 -19.63 13.90
CA SER A 188 -36.12 -19.67 12.53
C SER A 188 -37.04 -20.87 12.25
N GLY A 189 -37.14 -21.83 13.17
CA GLY A 189 -38.12 -22.92 13.14
C GLY A 189 -39.55 -22.51 13.54
N LEU A 190 -39.77 -21.27 13.99
CA LEU A 190 -41.10 -20.76 14.35
C LEU A 190 -41.69 -19.89 13.22
N ASN A 191 -42.62 -20.51 12.46
CA ASN A 191 -43.62 -19.92 11.55
C ASN A 191 -43.12 -18.85 10.55
N SER A 192 -42.88 -19.31 9.32
CA SER A 192 -42.49 -18.55 8.13
C SER A 192 -43.55 -17.57 7.57
N THR A 193 -44.59 -17.22 8.32
CA THR A 193 -45.68 -16.37 7.83
C THR A 193 -45.74 -14.97 8.45
N GLN A 194 -44.79 -14.61 9.33
CA GLN A 194 -44.80 -13.34 10.06
C GLN A 194 -43.46 -12.57 10.02
N TYR A 195 -42.60 -12.82 9.02
CA TYR A 195 -41.30 -12.13 8.89
C TYR A 195 -41.18 -11.15 7.70
N ASP A 196 -42.23 -10.98 6.90
CA ASP A 196 -42.20 -10.03 5.77
C ASP A 196 -42.29 -8.56 6.19
N TYR A 197 -42.79 -8.25 7.40
CA TYR A 197 -42.87 -6.85 7.86
C TYR A 197 -41.59 -6.34 8.52
N VAL A 198 -40.76 -7.21 9.10
CA VAL A 198 -39.57 -6.79 9.87
C VAL A 198 -38.36 -6.53 8.95
N THR A 199 -38.21 -7.30 7.88
CA THR A 199 -37.13 -7.13 6.88
C THR A 199 -37.30 -5.86 6.05
N VAL A 200 -38.54 -5.42 5.79
CA VAL A 200 -38.79 -4.14 5.11
C VAL A 200 -38.42 -2.96 6.01
N SER A 201 -38.77 -3.02 7.31
CA SER A 201 -38.47 -1.94 8.26
C SER A 201 -36.96 -1.76 8.50
N SER A 202 -36.20 -2.86 8.62
CA SER A 202 -34.74 -2.81 8.79
C SER A 202 -34.01 -2.17 7.60
N LYS A 203 -34.45 -2.47 6.36
CA LYS A 203 -33.89 -1.85 5.15
C LYS A 203 -34.16 -0.35 5.08
N ILE A 204 -35.34 0.11 5.51
CA ILE A 204 -35.68 1.54 5.56
C ILE A 204 -34.80 2.28 6.59
N ILE A 205 -34.56 1.68 7.75
CA ILE A 205 -33.70 2.28 8.79
C ILE A 205 -32.25 2.39 8.31
N LEU A 206 -31.71 1.36 7.65
CA LEU A 206 -30.35 1.41 7.07
C LEU A 206 -30.22 2.46 5.96
N LEU A 207 -31.23 2.61 5.10
CA LEU A 207 -31.26 3.67 4.09
C LEU A 207 -31.30 5.07 4.73
N PHE A 208 -32.06 5.25 5.82
CA PHE A 208 -32.10 6.51 6.56
C PHE A 208 -30.74 6.86 7.19
N ILE A 209 -30.06 5.90 7.79
CA ILE A 209 -28.73 6.10 8.41
C ILE A 209 -27.69 6.48 7.33
N LEU A 210 -27.74 5.84 6.16
CA LEU A 210 -26.85 6.16 5.04
C LEU A 210 -27.10 7.56 4.47
N GLN A 211 -28.37 7.96 4.32
CA GLN A 211 -28.70 9.31 3.83
C GLN A 211 -28.25 10.41 4.81
N VAL A 212 -28.45 10.23 6.12
CA VAL A 212 -28.01 11.21 7.13
C VAL A 212 -26.48 11.37 7.14
N ARG A 213 -25.74 10.26 6.95
CA ARG A 213 -24.27 10.31 6.85
C ARG A 213 -23.79 11.03 5.59
N MET A 214 -24.43 10.80 4.45
CA MET A 214 -24.08 11.49 3.19
C MET A 214 -24.28 13.01 3.30
N ILE A 215 -25.39 13.47 3.88
CA ILE A 215 -25.69 14.90 4.05
C ILE A 215 -24.67 15.56 5.01
N SER A 216 -24.30 14.87 6.08
CA SER A 216 -23.28 15.36 7.02
C SER A 216 -21.90 15.48 6.36
N PHE A 217 -21.54 14.53 5.51
CA PHE A 217 -20.27 14.53 4.78
C PHE A 217 -20.20 15.68 3.75
N PHE A 218 -21.29 15.93 3.02
CA PHE A 218 -21.37 17.05 2.08
C PHE A 218 -21.28 18.42 2.78
N SER A 219 -21.90 18.57 3.95
CA SER A 219 -21.84 19.82 4.72
C SER A 219 -20.42 20.12 5.22
N LEU A 220 -19.66 19.08 5.60
CA LEU A 220 -18.26 19.23 6.01
C LEU A 220 -17.33 19.61 4.85
N MET A 221 -17.55 19.06 3.65
CA MET A 221 -16.76 19.44 2.47
C MET A 221 -17.02 20.88 2.02
N HIS A 222 -18.27 21.34 2.09
CA HIS A 222 -18.61 22.71 1.65
C HIS A 222 -18.06 23.79 2.60
N PHE A 223 -17.85 23.47 3.88
CA PHE A 223 -17.25 24.40 4.84
C PHE A 223 -15.73 24.55 4.67
N SER A 224 -15.05 23.57 4.07
CA SER A 224 -13.59 23.61 3.92
C SER A 224 -13.09 24.47 2.74
N CYS A 225 -13.96 24.83 1.79
CA CYS A 225 -13.55 25.57 0.58
C CYS A 225 -13.73 27.10 0.63
N SER A 226 -14.38 27.67 1.65
CA SER A 226 -14.65 29.13 1.70
C SER A 226 -13.57 29.98 2.40
N GLY A 227 -12.39 29.42 2.70
CA GLY A 227 -11.42 30.03 3.62
C GLY A 227 -10.14 30.64 3.03
N LYS A 228 -10.05 30.91 1.71
CA LYS A 228 -8.83 31.52 1.12
C LYS A 228 -9.14 32.45 -0.06
N TYR A 229 -9.65 33.64 0.24
CA TYR A 229 -9.47 34.83 -0.60
C TYR A 229 -9.32 36.03 0.33
N ASP A 230 -8.08 36.25 0.79
CA ASP A 230 -7.54 37.55 1.22
C ASP A 230 -6.10 37.63 0.68
#